data_AF-A0A4Y3IME6-F1
#
_entry.id   AF-A0A4Y3IME6-F1
#
_cell.length_a   1.000
_cell.length_b   1.000
_cell.length_c   1.000
_cell.angle_alpha   90.00
_cell.angle_beta   90.00
_cell.angle_gamma   90.00
#
_symmetry.space_group_name_H-M   'P 1'
#
loop_
_entity.id
_entity.type
_entity.pdbx_description
1 polymer ?
#
loop_
_entity_poly.entity_id
_entity_poly.type
_entity_poly.pdbx_seq_one_letter_code
_entity_poly.pdbx_strand_id
1 'polypeptide(L)'
;MQSNLCPQVHSTLHTDSLTLLRYLTLQPMGCCHFDEMNSSITDYLNEPLNRVLNTLESSECIRVEDSRIALTDYGLDFVEMNI
;
A
#
# COMPACT_ATOMS: atom_id res chain seq x y z
N MET A 1 5.04 36.66 5.66
CA MET A 1 4.17 35.71 4.94
C MET A 1 4.99 35.10 3.82
N GLN A 2 5.50 33.89 4.01
CA GLN A 2 5.99 33.04 2.95
C GLN A 2 5.65 31.61 3.35
N SER A 3 4.90 30.99 2.45
CA SER A 3 4.28 29.67 2.42
C SER A 3 4.97 28.58 3.26
N ASN A 4 4.31 28.19 4.35
CA ASN A 4 4.34 26.82 4.83
C ASN A 4 3.63 25.95 3.78
N LEU A 5 4.30 24.94 3.23
CA LEU A 5 3.78 23.58 2.96
C LEU A 5 4.71 22.81 2.01
N CYS A 6 5.14 21.64 2.50
CA CYS A 6 5.67 20.49 1.78
C CYS A 6 7.13 20.50 1.30
N PRO A 7 8.04 19.98 2.15
CA PRO A 7 9.01 19.01 1.69
C PRO A 7 8.93 17.67 2.46
N GLN A 8 7.73 17.24 2.86
CA GLN A 8 7.52 15.98 3.64
C GLN A 8 6.78 14.87 2.89
N VAL A 9 6.57 14.98 1.57
CA VAL A 9 5.81 13.96 0.80
C VAL A 9 6.72 12.82 0.28
N HIS A 10 8.02 12.83 0.58
CA HIS A 10 9.00 11.98 -0.13
C HIS A 10 9.96 11.15 0.74
N SER A 11 9.70 10.94 2.02
CA SER A 11 10.49 9.96 2.79
C SER A 11 9.61 8.85 3.33
N THR A 12 9.78 7.67 2.73
CA THR A 12 9.25 6.34 3.11
C THR A 12 7.75 6.14 2.86
N LEU A 13 7.42 5.15 2.02
CA LEU A 13 6.14 4.44 2.07
C LEU A 13 5.78 4.22 3.55
N HIS A 14 4.65 4.81 3.97
CA HIS A 14 4.24 4.93 5.37
C HIS A 14 4.03 3.54 6.01
N THR A 15 3.95 3.46 7.34
CA THR A 15 3.62 2.23 8.08
C THR A 15 2.42 1.51 7.49
N ASP A 16 1.40 2.26 7.05
CA ASP A 16 0.19 1.74 6.40
C ASP A 16 0.49 1.02 5.07
N SER A 17 1.43 1.54 4.28
CA SER A 17 1.87 0.91 3.04
C SER A 17 2.56 -0.42 3.30
N LEU A 18 3.43 -0.48 4.32
CA LEU A 18 4.05 -1.74 4.75
C LEU A 18 3.02 -2.73 5.30
N THR A 19 2.04 -2.27 6.08
CA THR A 19 0.94 -3.10 6.57
C THR A 19 0.16 -3.73 5.42
N LEU A 20 -0.17 -2.95 4.39
CA LEU A 20 -0.91 -3.42 3.23
C LEU A 20 -0.09 -4.41 2.39
N LEU A 21 1.18 -4.10 2.13
CA LEU A 21 2.06 -5.01 1.39
C LEU A 21 2.28 -6.34 2.15
N ARG A 22 2.47 -6.29 3.47
CA ARG A 22 2.56 -7.49 4.32
C ARG A 22 1.25 -8.28 4.36
N TYR A 23 0.11 -7.61 4.31
CA TYR A 23 -1.16 -8.32 4.18
C TYR A 23 -1.23 -9.08 2.84
N LEU A 24 -0.80 -8.45 1.74
CA LEU A 24 -0.77 -9.07 0.42
C LEU A 24 0.19 -10.27 0.36
N THR A 25 1.36 -10.22 1.02
CA THR A 25 2.28 -11.38 1.05
C THR A 25 1.68 -12.60 1.76
N LEU A 26 0.67 -12.42 2.59
CA LEU A 26 -0.07 -13.50 3.25
C LEU A 26 -1.22 -14.04 2.40
N GLN A 27 -1.60 -13.36 1.31
CA GLN A 27 -2.68 -13.79 0.44
C GLN A 27 -2.22 -14.82 -0.59
N PRO A 28 -3.10 -15.75 -1.01
CA PRO A 28 -2.83 -16.63 -2.13
C PRO A 28 -2.42 -15.84 -3.38
N MET A 29 -1.26 -16.19 -3.96
CA MET A 29 -0.69 -15.53 -5.14
C MET A 29 -0.42 -14.02 -4.96
N GLY A 30 -0.35 -13.52 -3.72
CA GLY A 30 -0.11 -12.09 -3.49
C GLY A 30 -1.27 -11.19 -3.92
N CYS A 31 -2.51 -11.71 -4.01
CA CYS A 31 -3.65 -10.97 -4.54
C CYS A 31 -4.92 -11.15 -3.70
N CYS A 32 -5.77 -10.13 -3.70
CA CYS A 32 -7.10 -10.18 -3.07
C CYS A 32 -8.07 -9.21 -3.74
N HIS A 33 -9.35 -9.30 -3.41
CA HIS A 33 -10.32 -8.28 -3.79
C HIS A 33 -10.25 -7.06 -2.86
N PHE A 34 -10.62 -5.90 -3.40
CA PHE A 34 -10.70 -4.65 -2.64
C PHE A 34 -11.60 -4.79 -1.41
N ASP A 35 -12.78 -5.41 -1.56
CA ASP A 35 -13.73 -5.57 -0.46
C ASP A 35 -13.18 -6.47 0.66
N GLU A 36 -12.45 -7.52 0.30
CA GLU A 36 -11.77 -8.41 1.26
C GLU A 36 -10.73 -7.65 2.05
N MET A 37 -9.86 -6.89 1.38
CA MET A 37 -8.85 -6.05 2.02
C MET A 37 -9.49 -4.98 2.90
N ASN A 38 -10.54 -4.30 2.42
CA ASN A 38 -11.25 -3.27 3.14
C ASN A 38 -11.92 -3.79 4.41
N SER A 39 -12.42 -5.03 4.38
CA SER A 39 -12.97 -5.69 5.57
C SER A 39 -11.90 -6.18 6.56
N SER A 40 -10.69 -6.46 6.07
CA SER A 40 -9.64 -7.13 6.85
C SER A 40 -8.66 -6.17 7.51
N ILE A 41 -8.28 -5.09 6.82
CA ILE A 41 -7.11 -4.28 7.22
C ILE A 41 -7.45 -2.84 7.58
N THR A 42 -8.62 -2.33 7.22
CA THR A 42 -8.94 -0.88 7.32
C THR A 42 -8.83 -0.35 8.75
N ASP A 43 -9.17 -1.16 9.76
CA ASP A 43 -9.04 -0.78 11.18
C ASP A 43 -7.57 -0.63 11.64
N TYR A 44 -6.62 -1.15 10.86
CA TYR A 44 -5.18 -1.09 11.14
C TYR A 44 -4.46 0.03 10.38
N LEU A 45 -5.17 0.78 9.52
CA LEU A 45 -4.61 1.88 8.75
C LEU A 45 -4.90 3.22 9.42
N ASN A 46 -3.91 4.10 9.40
CA ASN A 46 -4.09 5.48 9.85
C ASN A 46 -4.67 6.37 8.74
N GLU A 47 -4.39 6.01 7.49
CA GLU A 47 -4.90 6.67 6.29
C GLU A 47 -5.99 5.83 5.59
N PRO A 48 -6.93 6.47 4.87
CA PRO A 48 -7.96 5.75 4.12
C PRO A 48 -7.34 4.76 3.12
N LEU A 49 -7.88 3.55 3.05
CA LEU A 49 -7.37 2.47 2.21
C LEU A 49 -7.09 2.91 0.76
N ASN A 50 -8.04 3.62 0.14
CA ASN A 50 -7.88 4.14 -1.23
C ASN A 50 -6.66 5.04 -1.40
N ARG A 51 -6.33 5.85 -0.38
CA ARG A 51 -5.16 6.73 -0.43
C ARG A 51 -3.87 5.92 -0.41
N VAL A 52 -3.81 4.90 0.46
CA VAL A 52 -2.67 4.00 0.58
C VAL A 52 -2.47 3.19 -0.71
N LEU A 53 -3.56 2.68 -1.29
CA LEU A 53 -3.54 1.96 -2.57
C LEU A 53 -3.03 2.85 -3.71
N ASN A 54 -3.55 4.07 -3.83
CA ASN A 54 -3.08 5.02 -4.86
C ASN A 54 -1.57 5.30 -4.74
N THR A 55 -1.06 5.43 -3.51
CA THR A 55 0.38 5.62 -3.27
C THR A 55 1.19 4.39 -3.67
N LEU A 56 0.72 3.20 -3.32
CA LEU A 56 1.39 1.93 -3.65
C LEU A 56 1.38 1.64 -5.15
N GLU A 57 0.27 1.93 -5.83
CA GLU A 57 0.14 1.77 -7.28
C GLU A 57 1.04 2.77 -8.01
N SER A 58 1.06 4.03 -7.57
CA SER A 58 1.97 5.06 -8.12
C SER A 58 3.45 4.73 -7.88
N SER A 59 3.74 3.89 -6.89
CA SER A 59 5.10 3.40 -6.58
C SER A 59 5.40 2.05 -7.22
N GLU A 60 4.51 1.55 -8.09
CA GLU A 60 4.64 0.25 -8.78
C GLU A 60 4.72 -0.97 -7.84
N CYS A 61 4.36 -0.82 -6.56
CA CYS A 61 4.40 -1.92 -5.58
C CYS A 61 3.18 -2.85 -5.70
N ILE A 62 2.08 -2.35 -6.26
CA ILE A 62 0.86 -3.13 -6.52
C ILE A 62 0.31 -2.79 -7.90
N ARG A 63 -0.62 -3.63 -8.37
CA ARG A 63 -1.50 -3.34 -9.50
C ARG A 63 -2.96 -3.46 -9.07
N VAL A 64 -3.79 -2.53 -9.53
CA VAL A 64 -5.23 -2.56 -9.27
C VAL A 64 -5.97 -2.75 -10.61
N GLU A 65 -6.63 -3.88 -10.78
CA GLU A 65 -7.41 -4.22 -11.98
C GLU A 65 -8.73 -4.87 -11.59
N ASP A 66 -9.86 -4.38 -12.09
CA ASP A 66 -11.20 -4.97 -11.87
C ASP A 66 -11.50 -5.30 -10.39
N SER A 67 -11.22 -4.36 -9.49
CA SER A 67 -11.37 -4.53 -8.03
C SER A 67 -10.48 -5.60 -7.40
N ARG A 68 -9.48 -6.10 -8.13
CA ARG A 68 -8.41 -6.96 -7.61
C ARG A 68 -7.17 -6.14 -7.38
N ILE A 69 -6.50 -6.43 -6.28
CA ILE A 69 -5.24 -5.82 -5.88
C ILE A 69 -4.21 -6.94 -5.91
N ALA A 70 -3.15 -6.77 -6.69
CA ALA A 70 -2.07 -7.74 -6.82
C ALA A 70 -0.73 -7.12 -6.44
N LEU A 71 0.03 -7.83 -5.64
CA LEU A 71 1.42 -7.50 -5.31
C LEU A 71 2.30 -7.68 -6.55
N THR A 72 3.19 -6.73 -6.81
CA THR A 72 4.23 -6.87 -7.84
C THR A 72 5.51 -7.43 -7.25
N ASP A 73 6.42 -7.92 -8.11
CA ASP A 73 7.75 -8.34 -7.68
C ASP A 73 8.51 -7.20 -6.98
N TYR A 74 8.39 -5.96 -7.48
CA TYR A 74 8.98 -4.78 -6.84
C TYR A 74 8.38 -4.51 -5.45
N GLY A 75 7.06 -4.68 -5.29
CA GLY A 75 6.40 -4.56 -3.99
C GLY A 75 6.85 -5.64 -3.00
N LEU A 76 7.11 -6.86 -3.48
CA LEU A 76 7.64 -7.96 -2.67
C LEU A 76 9.06 -7.66 -2.21
N ASP A 77 9.95 -7.26 -3.13
CA ASP A 77 11.32 -6.85 -2.80
C ASP A 77 11.34 -5.72 -1.77
N PHE A 78 10.43 -4.76 -1.91
CA PHE A 78 10.28 -3.65 -0.95
C PHE A 78 9.93 -4.15 0.46
N VAL A 79 9.06 -5.15 0.58
CA VAL A 79 8.75 -5.77 1.89
C VAL A 79 10.00 -6.43 2.46
N GLU A 80 10.71 -7.23 1.68
CA GLU A 80 11.90 -7.98 2.13
C GLU A 80 13.03 -7.06 2.61
N MET A 81 13.22 -5.90 1.97
CA MET A 81 14.22 -4.90 2.39
C MET A 81 13.85 -4.16 3.68
N ASN A 82 12.60 -4.25 4.15
CA ASN A 82 12.07 -3.56 5.33
C ASN A 82 11.60 -4.55 6.42
N ILE A 83 12.25 -5.70 6.52
CA ILE A 83 12.11 -6.70 7.61
C ILE A 83 13.10 -6.44 8.72
#